data_AF-A0A518D8F0-F1
#
_entry.id   AF-A0A518D8F0-F1
#
_cell.length_a   1.000
_cell.length_b   1.000
_cell.length_c   1.000
_cell.angle_alpha   90.00
_cell.angle_beta   90.00
_cell.angle_gamma   90.00
#
_symmetry.space_group_name_H-M   'P 1'
#
loop_
_entity.id
_entity.type
_entity.pdbx_description
1 polymer ?
#
loop_
_entity_poly.entity_id
_entity_poly.type
_entity_poly.pdbx_seq_one_letter_code
_entity_poly.pdbx_strand_id
1 'polypeptide(L)'
;MHNQDLLPIRPEEFPPEKCVRKVRATLYLPADLLDEARNAAFHLAGPPARMTLTKLAEAAFRQELERLKQAYNGGRDFPPRTEQLRGGRPLAA
;
A
#
# COMPACT_ATOMS: atom_id res chain seq x y z
N MET A 1 -24.53 -30.10 33.41
CA MET A 1 -24.39 -29.43 32.10
C MET A 1 -23.60 -28.16 32.36
N HIS A 2 -22.29 -28.16 32.08
CA HIS A 2 -21.41 -27.00 32.30
C HIS A 2 -21.60 -26.03 31.13
N ASN A 3 -22.35 -24.95 31.34
CA ASN A 3 -22.34 -23.82 30.43
C ASN A 3 -21.02 -23.08 30.63
N GLN A 4 -20.13 -23.21 29.65
CA GLN A 4 -18.87 -22.49 29.61
C GLN A 4 -19.15 -20.99 29.45
N ASP A 5 -18.48 -20.23 30.29
CA ASP A 5 -18.51 -18.78 30.33
C ASP A 5 -18.21 -18.17 28.96
N LEU A 6 -19.21 -17.55 28.36
CA LEU A 6 -19.01 -16.57 27.30
C LEU A 6 -18.32 -15.36 27.94
N LEU A 7 -16.99 -15.40 28.00
CA LEU A 7 -16.20 -14.22 28.31
C LEU A 7 -16.56 -13.14 27.28
N PRO A 8 -16.91 -11.91 27.72
CA PRO A 8 -17.13 -10.82 26.78
C PRO A 8 -15.83 -10.58 26.02
N ILE A 9 -15.89 -10.62 24.69
CA ILE A 9 -14.80 -10.16 23.83
C ILE A 9 -14.45 -8.75 24.30
N ARG A 10 -13.28 -8.58 24.93
CA ARG A 10 -12.83 -7.30 25.45
C ARG A 10 -12.58 -6.37 24.23
N PRO A 11 -13.11 -5.13 24.20
CA PRO A 11 -12.88 -4.21 23.10
C PRO A 11 -11.40 -3.80 22.89
N GLU A 12 -10.50 -4.21 23.79
CA GLU A 12 -9.11 -3.75 23.88
C GLU A 12 -8.09 -4.63 23.13
N GLU A 13 -8.51 -5.74 22.51
CA GLU A 13 -7.62 -6.60 21.71
C GLU A 13 -7.67 -6.33 20.21
N PHE A 14 -8.09 -5.14 19.79
CA PHE A 14 -7.70 -4.64 18.47
C PHE A 14 -6.30 -4.03 18.65
N PRO A 15 -5.22 -4.69 18.20
CA PRO A 15 -3.92 -4.05 18.22
C PRO A 15 -4.09 -2.71 17.50
N PRO A 16 -3.65 -1.58 18.10
CA PRO A 16 -3.75 -0.30 17.44
C PRO A 16 -3.12 -0.50 16.07
N GLU A 17 -3.89 -0.27 14.99
CA GLU A 17 -3.36 -0.30 13.64
C GLU A 17 -2.08 0.53 13.70
N LYS A 18 -0.92 -0.12 13.54
CA LYS A 18 0.37 0.59 13.61
C LYS A 18 0.22 1.75 12.65
N CYS A 19 0.22 2.97 13.19
CA CYS A 19 -0.04 4.15 12.39
C CYS A 19 1.12 4.28 11.40
N VAL A 20 0.93 3.73 10.19
CA VAL A 20 1.99 3.63 9.19
C VAL A 20 2.28 5.05 8.75
N ARG A 21 3.45 5.56 9.15
CA ARG A 21 3.90 6.89 8.75
C ARG A 21 3.91 6.99 7.23
N LYS A 22 3.00 7.78 6.66
CA LYS A 22 2.94 8.06 5.23
C LYS A 22 4.03 9.08 4.87
N VAL A 23 4.71 8.85 3.76
CA VAL A 23 5.72 9.76 3.20
C VAL A 23 5.29 10.21 1.81
N ARG A 24 5.67 11.43 1.41
CA ARG A 24 5.41 11.93 0.06
C ARG A 24 6.46 11.39 -0.92
N ALA A 25 6.01 10.84 -2.03
CA ALA A 25 6.85 10.47 -3.17
C ALA A 25 6.33 11.18 -4.43
N THR A 26 7.24 11.55 -5.34
CA THR A 26 6.91 12.12 -6.66
C THR A 26 7.46 11.18 -7.72
N LEU A 27 6.63 10.84 -8.70
CA LEU A 27 6.94 9.88 -9.76
C LEU A 27 6.50 10.46 -11.10
N TYR A 28 7.25 10.15 -12.16
CA TYR A 28 6.82 10.43 -13.52
C TYR A 28 6.06 9.22 -14.05
N LEU A 29 4.87 9.45 -14.60
CA LEU A 29 3.99 8.43 -15.17
C LEU A 29 3.52 8.90 -16.55
N PRO A 30 3.21 7.97 -17.47
CA PRO A 30 2.44 8.30 -18.67
C PRO A 30 1.14 9.03 -18.30
N ALA A 31 0.81 10.07 -19.07
CA ALA A 31 -0.31 10.95 -18.76
C ALA A 31 -1.66 10.22 -18.86
N ASP A 32 -1.81 9.36 -19.85
CA ASP A 32 -2.95 8.47 -20.09
C ASP A 32 -3.18 7.52 -18.91
N LEU A 33 -2.11 6.88 -18.40
CA LEU A 33 -2.19 6.00 -17.24
C LEU A 33 -2.66 6.74 -15.98
N LEU A 34 -2.15 7.95 -15.75
CA LEU A 34 -2.57 8.75 -14.60
C LEU A 34 -4.03 9.21 -14.72
N ASP A 35 -4.48 9.52 -15.93
CA ASP A 35 -5.88 9.88 -16.17
C ASP A 35 -6.83 8.72 -15.93
N GLU A 36 -6.50 7.53 -16.43
CA GLU A 36 -7.27 6.31 -16.16
C GLU A 36 -7.33 6.01 -14.66
N ALA A 37 -6.21 6.13 -13.94
CA ALA A 37 -6.17 5.94 -12.49
C ALA A 37 -7.07 6.95 -11.74
N ARG A 38 -7.15 8.20 -12.22
CA ARG A 38 -8.06 9.22 -11.66
C ARG A 38 -9.51 8.85 -11.89
N ASN A 39 -9.85 8.42 -13.11
CA ASN A 39 -11.19 7.98 -13.46
C ASN A 39 -11.64 6.80 -12.59
N ALA A 40 -10.77 5.81 -12.40
CA ALA A 40 -11.05 4.67 -11.52
C ALA A 40 -11.24 5.08 -10.06
N ALA A 41 -10.37 5.95 -9.54
CA ALA A 41 -10.49 6.45 -8.17
C ALA A 41 -11.79 7.25 -7.96
N PHE A 42 -12.19 8.07 -8.94
CA PHE A 42 -13.43 8.81 -8.91
C PHE A 42 -14.66 7.88 -8.95
N HIS A 43 -14.67 6.93 -9.88
CA HIS A 43 -15.78 5.97 -10.03
C HIS A 43 -15.98 5.10 -8.78
N LEU A 44 -14.90 4.77 -8.09
CA LEU A 44 -14.90 3.91 -6.89
C LEU A 44 -14.81 4.70 -5.57
N ALA A 45 -15.02 6.02 -5.59
CA ALA A 45 -14.89 6.87 -4.39
C ALA A 45 -15.96 6.56 -3.32
N GLY A 46 -17.10 6.00 -3.71
CA GLY A 46 -18.19 5.62 -2.81
C GLY A 46 -17.98 4.28 -2.08
N PRO A 47 -18.87 3.94 -1.12
CA PRO A 47 -18.91 2.61 -0.55
C PRO A 47 -19.18 1.54 -1.62
N PRO A 48 -18.65 0.31 -1.47
CA PRO A 48 -17.83 -0.17 -0.34
C PRO A 48 -16.34 0.17 -0.47
N ALA A 49 -15.85 0.54 -1.67
CA ALA A 49 -14.43 0.65 -1.95
C ALA A 49 -13.77 1.87 -1.29
N ARG A 50 -14.45 3.02 -1.25
CA ARG A 50 -13.91 4.31 -0.77
C ARG A 50 -12.51 4.57 -1.36
N MET A 51 -12.38 4.39 -2.66
CA MET A 51 -11.09 4.40 -3.36
C MET A 51 -10.49 5.80 -3.43
N THR A 52 -9.16 5.86 -3.40
CA THR A 52 -8.38 7.08 -3.63
C THR A 52 -7.13 6.74 -4.43
N LEU A 53 -6.50 7.71 -5.08
CA LEU A 53 -5.22 7.49 -5.77
C LEU A 53 -4.14 6.95 -4.82
N THR A 54 -4.13 7.40 -3.57
CA THR A 54 -3.19 6.90 -2.56
C THR A 54 -3.42 5.41 -2.26
N LYS A 55 -4.68 4.98 -2.10
CA LYS A 55 -5.00 3.57 -1.88
C LYS A 55 -4.66 2.71 -3.09
N LEU A 56 -4.98 3.21 -4.29
CA LEU A 56 -4.66 2.54 -5.56
C LEU A 56 -3.15 2.36 -5.71
N ALA A 57 -2.37 3.43 -5.51
CA ALA A 57 -0.91 3.38 -5.59
C ALA A 57 -0.30 2.45 -4.53
N GLU A 58 -0.79 2.49 -3.29
CA GLU A 58 -0.33 1.59 -2.24
C GLU A 58 -0.60 0.12 -2.59
N ALA A 59 -1.82 -0.20 -3.05
CA ALA A 59 -2.18 -1.55 -3.45
C ALA A 59 -1.33 -2.03 -4.64
N ALA A 60 -1.16 -1.18 -5.65
CA ALA A 60 -0.33 -1.48 -6.82
C ALA A 60 1.13 -1.75 -6.44
N PHE A 61 1.72 -0.92 -5.55
CA PHE A 61 3.09 -1.16 -5.08
C PHE A 61 3.21 -2.45 -4.28
N ARG A 62 2.26 -2.77 -3.40
CA ARG A 62 2.29 -4.02 -2.63
C ARG A 62 2.19 -5.23 -3.55
N GLN A 63 1.22 -5.23 -4.47
CA GLN A 63 1.04 -6.32 -5.43
C GLN A 63 2.27 -6.53 -6.30
N GLU A 64 2.84 -5.45 -6.84
CA GLU A 64 4.02 -5.55 -7.70
C GLU A 64 5.26 -5.98 -6.92
N LEU A 65 5.45 -5.50 -5.69
CA LEU A 65 6.54 -5.97 -4.84
C LEU A 65 6.42 -7.47 -4.56
N GLU A 66 5.23 -7.98 -4.23
CA GLU A 66 5.03 -9.42 -4.06
C GLU A 66 5.36 -10.19 -5.33
N ARG A 67 4.89 -9.73 -6.49
CA ARG A 67 5.23 -10.34 -7.80
C ARG A 67 6.75 -10.38 -8.01
N LEU A 68 7.45 -9.29 -7.69
CA LEU A 68 8.90 -9.19 -7.84
C LEU A 68 9.66 -10.08 -6.84
N LYS A 69 9.20 -10.21 -5.60
CA LYS A 69 9.78 -11.13 -4.61
C LYS A 69 9.68 -12.58 -5.10
N GLN A 70 8.52 -12.97 -5.62
CA GLN A 70 8.33 -14.31 -6.16
C GLN A 70 9.22 -14.56 -7.39
N ALA A 71 9.28 -13.60 -8.31
CA ALA A 71 10.03 -13.74 -9.55
C ALA A 71 11.56 -13.69 -9.35
N TYR A 72 12.06 -12.87 -8.42
CA TYR A 72 13.48 -12.52 -8.37
C TYR A 72 14.16 -12.76 -7.02
N ASN A 73 13.42 -13.10 -5.96
CA ASN A 73 13.98 -13.23 -4.62
C ASN A 73 13.44 -14.45 -3.86
N GLY A 74 12.97 -15.48 -4.58
CA GLY A 74 12.47 -16.73 -4.00
C GLY A 74 11.31 -16.53 -3.01
N GLY A 75 10.48 -15.53 -3.26
CA GLY A 75 9.35 -15.16 -2.40
C GLY A 75 9.74 -14.44 -1.10
N ARG A 76 11.02 -14.10 -0.89
CA ARG A 76 11.51 -13.42 0.31
C ARG A 76 11.55 -11.91 0.12
N ASP A 77 11.63 -11.17 1.22
CA ASP A 77 11.82 -9.72 1.19
C ASP A 77 13.18 -9.32 0.61
N PHE A 78 13.22 -8.23 -0.15
CA PHE A 78 14.47 -7.65 -0.66
C PHE A 78 15.33 -7.15 0.51
N PRO A 79 16.66 -7.32 0.44
CA PRO A 79 17.56 -6.82 1.49
C PRO A 79 17.48 -5.29 1.61
N PRO A 80 17.75 -4.73 2.81
CA PRO A 80 17.82 -3.29 2.97
C PRO A 80 18.95 -2.71 2.11
N ARG A 81 18.74 -1.48 1.60
CA ARG A 81 19.76 -0.79 0.82
C ARG A 81 20.97 -0.49 1.70
N THR A 82 22.16 -0.86 1.24
CA THR A 82 23.44 -0.61 1.93
C THR A 82 23.94 0.83 1.77
N GLU A 83 23.43 1.54 0.77
CA GLU A 83 23.75 2.94 0.49
C GLU A 83 22.47 3.71 0.12
N GLN A 84 22.46 5.03 0.35
CA GLN A 84 21.44 5.89 -0.27
C GLN A 84 21.57 5.81 -1.78
N LEU A 85 20.45 5.69 -2.49
CA LEU A 85 20.42 5.83 -3.93
C LEU A 85 21.12 7.15 -4.29
N ARG A 86 22.21 7.09 -5.07
CA ARG A 86 22.80 8.27 -5.70
C ARG A 86 21.74 8.85 -6.63
N GLY A 87 20.96 9.80 -6.12
CA GLY A 87 19.82 10.38 -6.80
C GLY A 87 20.26 11.03 -8.11
N GLY A 88 19.87 10.43 -9.23
CA GLY A 88 19.82 11.13 -10.51
C GLY A 88 18.75 12.21 -10.42
N ARG A 89 19.22 13.46 -10.28
CA ARG A 89 18.47 14.72 -10.25
C ARG A 89 17.13 14.65 -11.04
N PRO A 90 15.99 15.10 -10.47
CA PRO A 90 14.79 15.32 -11.27
C PRO A 90 15.08 16.40 -12.32
N LEU A 91 14.79 16.11 -13.59
CA LEU A 91 14.75 17.12 -14.64
C LEU A 91 13.52 18.00 -14.35
N ALA A 92 13.74 19.03 -13.54
CA ALA A 92 12.96 20.24 -13.65
C ALA A 92 13.34 20.88 -14.99
N ALA A 93 12.39 20.93 -15.90
CA ALA A 93 12.31 21.89 -16.99
C ALA A 93 11.01 22.67 -16.79
#